data_AF-A0A958T8V5-F1
#
_entry.id   AF-A0A958T8V5-F1
#
_cell.length_a   1.000
_cell.length_b   1.000
_cell.length_c   1.000
_cell.angle_alpha   90.00
_cell.angle_beta   90.00
_cell.angle_gamma   90.00
#
_symmetry.space_group_name_H-M   'P 1'
#
loop_
_entity.id
_entity.type
_entity.pdbx_description
1 polymer ?
#
loop_
_entity_poly.entity_id
_entity_poly.type
_entity_poly.pdbx_seq_one_letter_code
_entity_poly.pdbx_strand_id
1 'polypeptide(L)'
;EIWFKIGAINHSLGKFEKAQEAYEKAIELEPDKAKYHTALAENLIELNQYEEAVDFALTSIELVKYQPKAHYVLGRALEKFGDLENAQKAYEIASRLMPKSHLKAEHAIENIEERIAQIDKSDYKYRKDQIVIVSGLPRSGTSLMMQMINKGGIEALTDDKRQADISNPKGYYEYEPVMALHKDNSWLHKAQNKSLKVVAPLLKFLGPKYRYKVIFMNRDLGEVVKSQQKMIGKNTESLPVKLFQSYTKHLNQVEVWKEKTPNVELIYLDYKEVLTQTDQAIDKVAKFIGVEMNKEAMKRCIDTSLYRNKA
;
A
#
# COMPACT_ATOMS: atom_id res chain seq x y z
N GLU A 1 13.51 -26.33 14.47
CA GLU A 1 14.46 -26.87 13.45
C GLU A 1 14.07 -28.24 12.85
N ILE A 2 13.72 -29.28 13.64
CA ILE A 2 13.39 -30.62 13.11
C ILE A 2 12.20 -30.59 12.14
N TRP A 3 11.10 -29.93 12.52
CA TRP A 3 9.92 -29.78 11.68
C TRP A 3 10.22 -29.11 10.34
N PHE A 4 11.09 -28.10 10.33
CA PHE A 4 11.54 -27.47 9.08
C PHE A 4 12.29 -28.45 8.16
N LYS A 5 13.15 -29.31 8.71
CA LYS A 5 13.85 -30.35 7.92
C LYS A 5 12.86 -31.37 7.37
N ILE A 6 11.85 -31.77 8.15
CA ILE A 6 10.76 -32.66 7.70
C ILE A 6 9.99 -32.00 6.54
N GLY A 7 9.66 -30.71 6.67
CA GLY A 7 8.99 -29.95 5.61
C GLY A 7 9.82 -29.90 4.34
N ALA A 8 11.12 -29.58 4.45
CA ALA A 8 12.05 -29.55 3.32
C ALA A 8 12.16 -30.90 2.60
N ILE A 9 12.25 -32.01 3.35
CA ILE A 9 12.29 -33.35 2.77
C ILE A 9 10.99 -33.66 2.03
N ASN A 10 9.82 -33.41 2.64
CA ASN A 10 8.54 -33.69 1.98
C ASN A 10 8.35 -32.81 0.73
N HIS A 11 8.78 -31.55 0.77
CA HIS A 11 8.74 -30.65 -0.37
C HIS A 11 9.60 -31.19 -1.52
N SER A 12 10.84 -31.60 -1.26
CA SER A 12 11.70 -32.23 -2.27
C SER A 12 11.16 -33.56 -2.81
N LEU A 13 10.33 -34.25 -2.03
CA LEU A 13 9.64 -35.48 -2.45
C LEU A 13 8.30 -35.20 -3.18
N GLY A 14 7.94 -33.93 -3.42
CA GLY A 14 6.66 -33.54 -4.04
C GLY A 14 5.43 -33.77 -3.17
N LYS A 15 5.60 -34.03 -1.88
CA LYS A 15 4.52 -34.24 -0.91
C LYS A 15 4.15 -32.91 -0.25
N PHE A 16 3.60 -31.99 -1.04
CA PHE A 16 3.47 -30.59 -0.66
C PHE A 16 2.52 -30.37 0.52
N GLU A 17 1.46 -31.17 0.68
CA GLU A 17 0.52 -31.05 1.81
C GLU A 17 1.23 -31.44 3.13
N LYS A 18 2.01 -32.52 3.12
CA LYS A 18 2.81 -32.94 4.29
C LYS A 18 3.92 -31.94 4.60
N ALA A 19 4.48 -31.31 3.57
CA ALA A 19 5.46 -30.26 3.74
C ALA A 19 4.85 -29.03 4.40
N GLN A 20 3.64 -28.63 3.99
CA GLN A 20 2.89 -27.54 4.60
C GLN A 20 2.68 -27.79 6.10
N GLU A 21 2.10 -28.94 6.49
CA GLU A 21 1.86 -29.27 7.90
C GLU A 21 3.15 -29.16 8.75
N ALA A 22 4.28 -29.64 8.19
CA ALA A 22 5.56 -29.61 8.87
C ALA A 22 6.14 -28.19 8.96
N TYR A 23 5.98 -27.36 7.93
CA TYR A 23 6.40 -25.96 7.97
C TYR A 23 5.54 -25.13 8.92
N GLU A 24 4.22 -25.34 8.95
CA GLU A 24 3.30 -24.68 9.89
C GLU A 24 3.70 -24.97 11.34
N LYS A 25 3.99 -26.24 11.67
CA LYS A 25 4.54 -26.61 13.00
C LYS A 25 5.89 -25.96 13.29
N ALA A 26 6.75 -25.80 12.29
CA ALA A 26 8.02 -25.10 12.47
C ALA A 26 7.81 -23.62 12.79
N ILE A 27 6.84 -22.97 12.16
CA ILE A 27 6.46 -21.57 12.39
C ILE A 27 5.76 -21.40 13.74
N GLU A 28 4.90 -22.33 14.14
CA GLU A 28 4.25 -22.32 15.46
C GLU A 28 5.28 -22.32 16.60
N LEU A 29 6.34 -23.13 16.46
CA LEU A 29 7.41 -23.24 17.46
C LEU A 29 8.41 -22.09 17.42
N GLU A 30 8.76 -21.60 16.23
CA GLU A 30 9.73 -20.51 16.05
C GLU A 30 9.20 -19.51 14.99
N PRO A 31 8.28 -18.61 15.37
CA PRO A 31 7.59 -17.72 14.43
C PRO A 31 8.48 -16.63 13.83
N ASP A 32 9.65 -16.38 14.41
CA ASP A 32 10.60 -15.33 14.02
C ASP A 32 11.61 -15.77 12.95
N LYS A 33 11.55 -17.03 12.49
CA LYS A 33 12.47 -17.56 11.47
C LYS A 33 11.98 -17.25 10.07
N ALA A 34 12.47 -16.16 9.47
CA ALA A 34 12.16 -15.77 8.09
C ALA A 34 12.26 -16.92 7.07
N LYS A 35 13.31 -17.75 7.17
CA LYS A 35 13.49 -18.91 6.27
C LYS A 35 12.33 -19.92 6.30
N TYR A 36 11.61 -20.05 7.42
CA TYR A 36 10.47 -20.96 7.52
C TYR A 36 9.28 -20.39 6.74
N HIS A 37 9.00 -19.10 6.89
CA HIS A 37 8.01 -18.37 6.10
C HIS A 37 8.31 -18.39 4.61
N THR A 38 9.57 -18.17 4.20
CA THR A 38 9.98 -18.30 2.78
C THR A 38 9.70 -19.70 2.23
N ALA A 39 10.02 -20.75 2.99
CA ALA A 39 9.86 -22.14 2.55
C ALA A 39 8.39 -22.55 2.47
N LEU A 40 7.56 -22.10 3.42
CA LEU A 40 6.12 -22.30 3.35
C LEU A 40 5.53 -21.56 2.15
N ALA A 41 5.90 -20.30 1.91
CA ALA A 41 5.47 -19.57 0.73
C ALA A 41 5.82 -20.29 -0.58
N GLU A 42 7.05 -20.80 -0.69
CA GLU A 42 7.50 -21.59 -1.85
C GLU A 42 6.67 -22.88 -2.01
N ASN A 43 6.33 -23.56 -0.91
CA ASN A 43 5.49 -24.75 -0.92
C ASN A 43 4.03 -24.45 -1.33
N LEU A 44 3.46 -23.36 -0.84
CA LEU A 44 2.10 -22.93 -1.16
C LEU A 44 1.94 -22.59 -2.64
N ILE A 45 2.99 -22.07 -3.30
CA ILE A 45 2.99 -21.89 -4.76
C ILE A 45 2.78 -23.22 -5.49
N GLU A 46 3.44 -24.30 -5.04
CA GLU A 46 3.29 -25.63 -5.65
C GLU A 46 1.90 -26.24 -5.38
N LEU A 47 1.23 -25.84 -4.29
CA LEU A 47 -0.17 -26.17 -3.98
C LEU A 47 -1.20 -25.28 -4.70
N ASN A 48 -0.74 -24.32 -5.51
CA ASN A 48 -1.57 -23.30 -6.16
C ASN A 48 -2.30 -22.34 -5.19
N GLN A 49 -1.85 -22.25 -3.94
CA GLN A 49 -2.35 -21.35 -2.91
C GLN A 49 -1.56 -20.03 -2.94
N TYR A 50 -1.74 -19.30 -4.04
CA TYR A 50 -0.88 -18.15 -4.35
C TYR A 50 -1.11 -16.95 -3.42
N GLU A 51 -2.34 -16.76 -2.92
CA GLU A 51 -2.66 -15.63 -2.05
C GLU A 51 -1.95 -15.75 -0.71
N GLU A 52 -2.05 -16.92 -0.08
CA GLU A 52 -1.36 -17.26 1.17
C GLU A 52 0.16 -17.27 0.98
N ALA A 53 0.65 -17.74 -0.18
CA ALA A 53 2.07 -17.70 -0.49
C ALA A 53 2.65 -16.27 -0.47
N VAL A 54 1.90 -15.29 -0.99
CA VAL A 54 2.29 -13.87 -0.91
C VAL A 54 2.38 -13.43 0.55
N ASP A 55 1.41 -13.76 1.39
CA ASP A 55 1.37 -13.30 2.77
C ASP A 55 2.54 -13.86 3.60
N PHE A 56 2.89 -15.13 3.41
CA PHE A 56 4.07 -15.72 4.03
C PHE A 56 5.39 -15.16 3.47
N ALA A 57 5.46 -14.87 2.16
CA ALA A 57 6.63 -14.21 1.59
C ALA A 57 6.82 -12.78 2.14
N LEU A 58 5.73 -12.01 2.28
CA LEU A 58 5.75 -10.68 2.87
C LEU A 58 6.14 -10.72 4.36
N THR A 59 5.63 -11.70 5.11
CA THR A 59 6.04 -11.93 6.52
C THR A 59 7.54 -12.26 6.61
N SER A 60 8.07 -13.06 5.68
CA SER A 60 9.51 -13.33 5.62
C SER A 60 10.34 -12.05 5.40
N ILE A 61 9.89 -11.16 4.52
CA ILE A 61 10.54 -9.88 4.23
C ILE A 61 10.45 -8.91 5.42
N GLU A 62 9.36 -8.96 6.19
CA GLU A 62 9.22 -8.21 7.44
C GLU A 62 10.29 -8.61 8.46
N LEU A 63 10.50 -9.93 8.64
CA LEU A 63 11.48 -10.48 9.56
C LEU A 63 12.93 -10.21 9.09
N VAL A 64 13.20 -10.38 7.79
CA VAL A 64 14.53 -10.13 7.20
C VAL A 64 14.40 -9.40 5.86
N LYS A 65 14.53 -8.07 5.92
CA LYS A 65 14.36 -7.18 4.77
C LYS A 65 15.28 -7.48 3.58
N TYR A 66 16.53 -7.83 3.86
CA TYR A 66 17.58 -8.05 2.85
C TYR A 66 17.74 -9.54 2.50
N GLN A 67 16.63 -10.20 2.13
CA GLN A 67 16.61 -11.62 1.77
C GLN A 67 16.20 -11.81 0.29
N PRO A 68 17.16 -11.95 -0.65
CA PRO A 68 16.87 -12.07 -2.09
C PRO A 68 15.89 -13.20 -2.43
N LYS A 69 16.02 -14.35 -1.75
CA LYS A 69 15.13 -15.50 -1.96
C LYS A 69 13.67 -15.17 -1.63
N ALA A 70 13.40 -14.43 -0.56
CA ALA A 70 12.03 -14.09 -0.17
C ALA A 70 11.39 -13.13 -1.19
N HIS A 71 12.14 -12.16 -1.72
CA HIS A 71 11.66 -11.28 -2.79
C HIS A 71 11.39 -12.05 -4.10
N TYR A 72 12.22 -13.04 -4.43
CA TYR A 72 11.98 -13.89 -5.60
C TYR A 72 10.75 -14.79 -5.43
N VAL A 73 10.57 -15.39 -4.24
CA VAL A 73 9.38 -16.19 -3.93
C VAL A 73 8.12 -15.31 -3.94
N LEU A 74 8.20 -14.08 -3.44
CA LEU A 74 7.12 -13.09 -3.55
C LEU A 74 6.79 -12.81 -5.02
N GLY A 75 7.79 -12.58 -5.87
CA GLY A 75 7.58 -12.38 -7.30
C GLY A 75 6.88 -13.56 -7.97
N ARG A 76 7.31 -14.79 -7.68
CA ARG A 76 6.64 -16.02 -8.19
C ARG A 76 5.21 -16.13 -7.72
N ALA A 77 4.95 -15.88 -6.45
CA ALA A 77 3.61 -15.94 -5.87
C ALA A 77 2.69 -14.89 -6.52
N LEU A 78 3.15 -13.65 -6.65
CA LEU A 78 2.40 -12.55 -7.28
C LEU A 78 2.15 -12.81 -8.76
N GLU A 79 3.14 -13.35 -9.49
CA GLU A 79 2.99 -13.67 -10.91
C GLU A 79 1.90 -14.73 -11.14
N LYS A 80 1.93 -15.81 -10.34
CA LYS A 80 0.91 -16.88 -10.40
C LYS A 80 -0.46 -16.41 -9.92
N PHE A 81 -0.48 -15.48 -8.96
CA PHE A 81 -1.70 -14.81 -8.51
C PHE A 81 -2.28 -13.84 -9.55
N GLY A 82 -1.47 -13.39 -10.52
CA GLY A 82 -1.87 -12.47 -11.60
C GLY A 82 -1.50 -11.00 -11.35
N ASP A 83 -0.83 -10.68 -10.25
CA ASP A 83 -0.37 -9.33 -9.93
C ASP A 83 0.99 -9.04 -10.56
N LEU A 84 1.02 -8.90 -11.89
CA LEU A 84 2.28 -8.88 -12.64
C LEU A 84 3.11 -7.63 -12.36
N GLU A 85 2.49 -6.46 -12.17
CA GLU A 85 3.22 -5.22 -11.87
C GLU A 85 4.02 -5.33 -10.55
N ASN A 86 3.40 -5.90 -9.52
CA ASN A 86 4.05 -6.11 -8.24
C ASN A 86 5.01 -7.30 -8.26
N ALA A 87 4.73 -8.33 -9.07
CA ALA A 87 5.66 -9.42 -9.32
C ALA A 87 6.98 -8.91 -9.91
N GLN A 88 6.90 -8.02 -10.91
CA GLN A 88 8.08 -7.39 -11.52
C GLN A 88 8.93 -6.66 -10.49
N LYS A 89 8.33 -5.79 -9.68
CA LYS A 89 9.04 -5.08 -8.61
C LYS A 89 9.72 -6.05 -7.64
N ALA A 90 9.06 -7.13 -7.27
CA ALA A 90 9.63 -8.14 -6.35
C ALA A 90 10.83 -8.85 -6.99
N TYR A 91 10.74 -9.22 -8.26
CA TYR A 91 11.86 -9.80 -9.02
C TYR A 91 13.02 -8.82 -9.19
N GLU A 92 12.76 -7.54 -9.50
CA GLU A 92 13.78 -6.49 -9.62
C GLU A 92 14.53 -6.29 -8.30
N ILE A 93 13.82 -6.30 -7.18
CA ILE A 93 14.44 -6.22 -5.85
C ILE A 93 15.30 -7.46 -5.61
N ALA A 94 14.80 -8.66 -5.94
CA ALA A 94 15.58 -9.89 -5.81
C ALA A 94 16.87 -9.86 -6.65
N SER A 95 16.80 -9.45 -7.92
CA SER A 95 17.97 -9.29 -8.80
C SER A 95 18.94 -8.24 -8.26
N ARG A 96 18.44 -7.06 -7.84
CA ARG A 96 19.28 -6.00 -7.29
C ARG A 96 20.02 -6.42 -6.02
N LEU A 97 19.40 -7.22 -5.17
CA LEU A 97 20.03 -7.73 -3.94
C LEU A 97 21.10 -8.80 -4.22
N MET A 98 21.02 -9.54 -5.34
CA MET A 98 22.08 -10.45 -5.80
C MET A 98 22.27 -10.44 -7.34
N PRO A 99 22.97 -9.43 -7.88
CA PRO A 99 23.10 -9.22 -9.33
C PRO A 99 23.86 -10.30 -10.11
N LYS A 100 24.58 -11.20 -9.43
CA LYS A 100 25.40 -12.26 -10.07
C LYS A 100 24.79 -13.67 -9.96
N SER A 101 23.66 -13.84 -9.27
CA SER A 101 23.12 -15.15 -8.90
C SER A 101 21.64 -15.34 -9.25
N HIS A 102 20.90 -14.30 -9.62
CA HIS A 102 19.46 -14.35 -9.84
C HIS A 102 19.06 -14.20 -11.32
N LEU A 103 19.75 -14.92 -12.22
CA LEU A 103 19.35 -15.05 -13.64
C LEU A 103 17.88 -15.45 -13.81
N LYS A 104 17.35 -16.27 -12.88
CA LYS A 104 15.94 -16.66 -12.86
C LYS A 104 14.99 -15.48 -12.62
N ALA A 105 15.39 -14.48 -11.83
CA ALA A 105 14.59 -13.29 -11.60
C ALA A 105 14.59 -12.38 -12.84
N GLU A 106 15.73 -12.24 -13.52
CA GLU A 106 15.84 -11.48 -14.78
C GLU A 106 14.99 -12.10 -15.89
N HIS A 107 15.10 -13.41 -16.12
CA HIS A 107 14.24 -14.10 -17.07
C HIS A 107 12.76 -13.98 -16.70
N ALA A 108 12.43 -14.00 -15.40
CA ALA A 108 11.05 -13.82 -14.97
C ALA A 108 10.54 -12.40 -15.27
N ILE A 109 11.38 -11.37 -15.14
CA ILE A 109 11.06 -9.99 -15.53
C ILE A 109 10.79 -9.91 -17.05
N GLU A 110 11.69 -10.45 -17.88
CA GLU A 110 11.53 -10.46 -19.34
C GLU A 110 10.20 -11.14 -19.76
N ASN A 111 9.86 -12.27 -19.12
CA ASN A 111 8.64 -13.01 -19.42
C ASN A 111 7.34 -12.28 -19.04
N ILE A 112 7.38 -11.43 -18.02
CA ILE A 112 6.18 -10.70 -17.56
C ILE A 112 6.04 -9.33 -18.20
N GLU A 113 7.10 -8.72 -18.73
CA GLU A 113 7.05 -7.40 -19.36
C GLU A 113 6.05 -7.32 -20.51
N GLU A 114 6.05 -8.31 -21.40
CA GLU A 114 5.08 -8.38 -22.51
C GLU A 114 3.65 -8.55 -22.01
N ARG A 115 3.45 -9.30 -20.93
CA ARG A 115 2.13 -9.52 -20.30
C ARG A 115 1.64 -8.26 -19.60
N ILE A 116 2.51 -7.53 -18.91
CA ILE A 116 2.21 -6.25 -18.24
C ILE A 116 1.79 -5.20 -19.26
N ALA A 117 2.47 -5.13 -20.42
CA ALA A 117 2.10 -4.21 -21.49
C ALA A 117 0.68 -4.44 -22.03
N GLN A 118 0.16 -5.65 -21.86
CA GLN A 118 -1.20 -6.04 -22.26
C GLN A 118 -2.22 -5.97 -21.10
N ILE A 119 -1.78 -5.72 -19.86
CA ILE A 119 -2.70 -5.55 -18.74
C ILE A 119 -3.51 -4.29 -18.97
N ASP A 120 -4.83 -4.47 -19.07
CA ASP A 120 -5.74 -3.37 -18.88
C ASP A 120 -5.65 -2.92 -17.42
N LYS A 121 -4.98 -1.78 -17.18
CA LYS A 121 -4.86 -1.12 -15.86
C LYS A 121 -6.21 -0.74 -15.24
N SER A 122 -7.28 -1.07 -15.94
CA SER A 122 -8.63 -0.90 -15.51
C SER A 122 -9.15 -2.11 -14.69
N ASP A 123 -8.48 -3.26 -14.68
CA ASP A 123 -8.94 -4.47 -13.95
C ASP A 123 -8.32 -4.64 -12.55
N TYR A 124 -8.36 -3.58 -11.73
CA TYR A 124 -7.88 -3.68 -10.35
C TYR A 124 -8.80 -4.59 -9.52
N LYS A 125 -8.32 -5.80 -9.21
CA LYS A 125 -9.03 -6.75 -8.36
C LYS A 125 -8.96 -6.37 -6.88
N TYR A 126 -10.09 -6.42 -6.17
CA TYR A 126 -10.11 -6.36 -4.71
C TYR A 126 -9.51 -7.62 -4.10
N ARG A 127 -8.81 -7.44 -2.97
CA ARG A 127 -8.21 -8.52 -2.21
C ARG A 127 -8.63 -8.42 -0.76
N LYS A 128 -8.93 -9.57 -0.16
CA LYS A 128 -9.20 -9.63 1.26
C LYS A 128 -7.95 -9.21 2.02
N ASP A 129 -8.15 -8.58 3.16
CA ASP A 129 -7.11 -8.14 4.09
C ASP A 129 -6.18 -7.03 3.55
N GLN A 130 -6.49 -6.45 2.38
CA GLN A 130 -5.82 -5.25 1.89
C GLN A 130 -6.16 -4.02 2.74
N ILE A 131 -5.22 -3.10 2.84
CA ILE A 131 -5.39 -1.83 3.55
C ILE A 131 -5.53 -0.72 2.50
N VAL A 132 -6.65 0.02 2.52
CA VAL A 132 -6.84 1.19 1.65
C VAL A 132 -6.23 2.41 2.33
N ILE A 133 -5.18 2.97 1.74
CA ILE A 133 -4.50 4.14 2.31
C ILE A 133 -4.92 5.38 1.54
N VAL A 134 -5.42 6.39 2.24
CA VAL A 134 -5.52 7.75 1.68
C VAL A 134 -4.30 8.54 2.13
N SER A 135 -3.51 8.98 1.15
CA SER A 135 -2.28 9.72 1.39
C SER A 135 -2.21 11.02 0.60
N GLY A 136 -1.26 11.86 0.97
CA GLY A 136 -1.05 13.18 0.39
C GLY A 136 -0.28 14.08 1.36
N LEU A 137 0.12 15.25 0.89
CA LEU A 137 0.64 16.30 1.75
C LEU A 137 -0.48 16.84 2.67
N PRO A 138 -0.15 17.51 3.80
CA PRO A 138 -1.14 18.29 4.54
C PRO A 138 -1.92 19.22 3.59
N ARG A 139 -3.23 19.37 3.79
CA ARG A 139 -4.10 20.26 2.99
C ARG A 139 -4.31 19.88 1.51
N SER A 140 -3.92 18.68 1.10
CA SER A 140 -4.12 18.14 -0.26
C SER A 140 -5.54 17.59 -0.53
N GLY A 141 -6.42 17.53 0.48
CA GLY A 141 -7.78 16.99 0.33
C GLY A 141 -7.97 15.56 0.86
N THR A 142 -6.98 15.00 1.55
CA THR A 142 -7.06 13.64 2.14
C THR A 142 -8.24 13.43 3.08
N SER A 143 -8.65 14.43 3.87
CA SER A 143 -9.84 14.31 4.72
C SER A 143 -11.13 14.15 3.91
N LEU A 144 -11.26 14.85 2.78
CA LEU A 144 -12.42 14.70 1.89
C LEU A 144 -12.46 13.28 1.30
N MET A 145 -11.31 12.80 0.81
CA MET A 145 -11.22 11.45 0.25
C MET A 145 -11.52 10.36 1.30
N MET A 146 -11.04 10.51 2.54
CA MET A 146 -11.41 9.61 3.64
C MET A 146 -12.93 9.59 3.89
N GLN A 147 -13.58 10.76 3.89
CA GLN A 147 -15.04 10.84 4.03
C GLN A 147 -15.76 10.14 2.88
N MET A 148 -15.30 10.35 1.64
CA MET A 148 -15.85 9.69 0.46
C MET A 148 -15.72 8.18 0.61
N ILE A 149 -14.53 7.64 0.86
CA ILE A 149 -14.30 6.20 0.98
C ILE A 149 -15.14 5.57 2.10
N ASN A 150 -15.22 6.23 3.28
CA ASN A 150 -16.04 5.76 4.39
C ASN A 150 -17.54 5.73 4.04
N LYS A 151 -18.06 6.78 3.38
CA LYS A 151 -19.45 6.81 2.89
C LYS A 151 -19.70 5.88 1.71
N GLY A 152 -18.66 5.55 0.96
CA GLY A 152 -18.67 4.57 -0.11
C GLY A 152 -18.78 3.13 0.37
N GLY A 153 -18.58 2.86 1.66
CA GLY A 153 -18.79 1.54 2.28
C GLY A 153 -17.53 0.89 2.86
N ILE A 154 -16.37 1.54 2.80
CA ILE A 154 -15.13 1.01 3.37
C ILE A 154 -14.87 1.69 4.70
N GLU A 155 -15.04 0.95 5.79
CA GLU A 155 -14.85 1.44 7.15
C GLU A 155 -13.51 2.18 7.29
N ALA A 156 -13.52 3.37 7.89
CA ALA A 156 -12.30 4.08 8.22
C ALA A 156 -11.80 3.70 9.61
N LEU A 157 -10.51 3.33 9.72
CA LEU A 157 -9.85 3.20 11.01
C LEU A 157 -9.53 4.60 11.56
N THR A 158 -10.28 5.01 12.57
CA THR A 158 -10.13 6.29 13.28
C THR A 158 -10.19 6.06 14.79
N ASP A 159 -9.69 7.01 15.58
CA ASP A 159 -9.85 7.01 17.05
C ASP A 159 -10.79 8.10 17.56
N ASP A 160 -11.37 8.87 16.64
CA ASP A 160 -12.31 9.99 16.85
C ASP A 160 -11.85 11.04 17.89
N LYS A 161 -10.56 11.08 18.21
CA LYS A 161 -10.00 12.03 19.19
C LYS A 161 -10.04 13.47 18.70
N ARG A 162 -9.93 13.67 17.39
CA ARG A 162 -9.92 15.00 16.78
C ARG A 162 -11.29 15.34 16.22
N GLN A 163 -12.00 16.21 16.93
CA GLN A 163 -13.31 16.68 16.51
C GLN A 163 -13.24 17.60 15.30
N ALA A 164 -14.39 17.74 14.62
CA ALA A 164 -14.55 18.66 13.50
C ALA A 164 -14.30 20.12 13.93
N ASP A 165 -13.84 20.94 12.99
CA ASP A 165 -13.64 22.38 13.19
C ASP A 165 -14.10 23.20 11.98
N ILE A 166 -13.97 24.52 12.04
CA ILE A 166 -14.39 25.44 10.97
C ILE A 166 -13.66 25.16 9.65
N SER A 167 -12.43 24.65 9.70
CA SER A 167 -11.62 24.32 8.53
C SER A 167 -11.93 22.94 7.95
N ASN A 168 -12.55 22.06 8.74
CA ASN A 168 -12.97 20.72 8.35
C ASN A 168 -14.20 20.27 9.19
N PRO A 169 -15.41 20.70 8.81
CA PRO A 169 -16.63 20.50 9.61
C PRO A 169 -17.11 19.05 9.66
N LYS A 170 -16.52 18.16 8.84
CA LYS A 170 -16.89 16.74 8.74
C LYS A 170 -15.86 15.80 9.39
N GLY A 171 -14.91 16.34 10.19
CA GLY A 171 -13.93 15.56 10.94
C GLY A 171 -12.69 15.14 10.14
N TYR A 172 -11.63 14.74 10.85
CA TYR A 172 -10.28 14.58 10.27
C TYR A 172 -9.91 13.15 9.85
N TYR A 173 -10.67 12.15 10.27
CA TYR A 173 -10.41 10.73 10.00
C TYR A 173 -8.97 10.36 10.36
N GLU A 174 -8.57 10.73 11.58
CA GLU A 174 -7.22 10.51 12.10
C GLU A 174 -7.22 9.30 13.05
N TYR A 175 -6.08 8.61 13.06
CA TYR A 175 -5.77 7.55 14.00
C TYR A 175 -4.39 7.89 14.57
N GLU A 176 -4.34 8.30 15.84
CA GLU A 176 -3.15 8.84 16.49
C GLU A 176 -1.90 7.96 16.32
N PRO A 177 -1.96 6.61 16.40
CA PRO A 177 -0.80 5.76 16.19
C PRO A 177 -0.10 5.94 14.84
N VAL A 178 -0.79 6.45 13.81
CA VAL A 178 -0.16 6.79 12.52
C VAL A 178 1.00 7.76 12.71
N MET A 179 0.90 8.74 13.62
CA MET A 179 1.96 9.73 13.86
C MET A 179 3.25 9.08 14.38
N ALA A 180 3.13 7.92 15.03
CA ALA A 180 4.23 7.13 15.54
C ALA A 180 4.59 5.93 14.65
N LEU A 181 4.12 5.87 13.40
CA LEU A 181 4.35 4.72 12.49
C LEU A 181 5.85 4.41 12.27
N HIS A 182 6.71 5.42 12.37
CA HIS A 182 8.16 5.28 12.30
C HIS A 182 8.78 4.57 13.52
N LYS A 183 8.04 4.46 14.63
CA LYS A 183 8.44 3.78 15.87
C LYS A 183 7.71 2.46 16.05
N ASP A 184 6.41 2.44 15.77
CA ASP A 184 5.54 1.28 15.95
C ASP A 184 4.50 1.19 14.84
N ASN A 185 4.52 0.06 14.13
CA ASN A 185 3.57 -0.29 13.08
C ASN A 185 2.86 -1.64 13.36
N SER A 186 3.03 -2.20 14.56
CA SER A 186 2.44 -3.49 14.95
C SER A 186 0.91 -3.51 14.91
N TRP A 187 0.28 -2.34 15.06
CA TRP A 187 -1.16 -2.14 15.01
C TRP A 187 -1.77 -2.18 13.60
N LEU A 188 -0.96 -2.23 12.54
CA LEU A 188 -1.46 -2.21 11.15
C LEU A 188 -2.43 -3.35 10.83
N HIS A 189 -2.38 -4.48 11.55
CA HIS A 189 -3.37 -5.56 11.45
C HIS A 189 -4.81 -5.08 11.66
N LYS A 190 -5.02 -4.04 12.50
CA LYS A 190 -6.35 -3.46 12.74
C LYS A 190 -6.91 -2.71 11.54
N ALA A 191 -6.07 -2.37 10.56
CA ALA A 191 -6.44 -1.63 9.37
C ALA A 191 -6.78 -2.53 8.17
N GLN A 192 -6.62 -3.85 8.29
CA GLN A 192 -6.99 -4.81 7.23
C GLN A 192 -8.48 -4.70 6.89
N ASN A 193 -8.80 -4.68 5.60
CA ASN A 193 -10.15 -4.43 5.06
C ASN A 193 -10.72 -3.04 5.35
N LYS A 194 -9.93 -2.13 5.92
CA LYS A 194 -10.35 -0.76 6.27
C LYS A 194 -9.59 0.27 5.45
N SER A 195 -10.07 1.52 5.53
CA SER A 195 -9.37 2.69 5.05
C SER A 195 -8.61 3.39 6.17
N LEU A 196 -7.41 3.88 5.89
CA LEU A 196 -6.54 4.55 6.87
C LEU A 196 -5.87 5.76 6.23
N LYS A 197 -5.88 6.89 6.95
CA LYS A 197 -5.21 8.11 6.51
C LYS A 197 -3.75 8.11 6.95
N VAL A 198 -2.82 8.19 6.00
CA VAL A 198 -1.37 8.25 6.27
C VAL A 198 -0.75 9.38 5.48
N VAL A 199 -0.12 10.35 6.15
CA VAL A 199 0.53 11.47 5.46
C VAL A 199 1.75 11.00 4.65
N ALA A 200 2.01 11.64 3.52
CA ALA A 200 3.07 11.28 2.57
C ALA A 200 4.42 10.88 3.19
N PRO A 201 5.03 11.65 4.13
CA PRO A 201 6.36 11.31 4.66
C PRO A 201 6.39 10.02 5.50
N LEU A 202 5.23 9.50 5.92
CA LEU A 202 5.13 8.31 6.75
C LEU A 202 4.88 7.02 5.95
N LEU A 203 4.52 7.11 4.66
CA LEU A 203 4.25 5.94 3.82
C LEU A 203 5.38 4.91 3.81
N LYS A 204 6.64 5.38 3.85
CA LYS A 204 7.84 4.51 3.87
C LYS A 204 7.99 3.63 5.12
N PHE A 205 7.18 3.85 6.15
CA PHE A 205 7.18 3.08 7.39
C PHE A 205 6.03 2.07 7.46
N LEU A 206 5.19 1.98 6.42
CA LEU A 206 4.22 0.91 6.28
C LEU A 206 4.94 -0.45 6.29
N GLY A 207 4.40 -1.39 7.07
CA GLY A 207 4.99 -2.72 7.22
C GLY A 207 4.92 -3.50 5.90
N PRO A 208 5.97 -4.21 5.48
CA PRO A 208 5.97 -4.95 4.23
C PRO A 208 5.00 -6.15 4.23
N LYS A 209 4.53 -6.58 5.41
CA LYS A 209 3.62 -7.72 5.58
C LYS A 209 2.26 -7.56 4.90
N TYR A 210 1.74 -6.34 4.82
CA TYR A 210 0.37 -6.09 4.34
C TYR A 210 0.36 -5.61 2.90
N ARG A 211 -0.75 -5.83 2.18
CA ARG A 211 -0.97 -5.26 0.86
C ARG A 211 -1.65 -3.90 0.99
N TYR A 212 -1.20 -2.92 0.22
CA TYR A 212 -1.72 -1.56 0.27
C TYR A 212 -2.24 -1.11 -1.09
N LYS A 213 -3.43 -0.52 -1.07
CA LYS A 213 -3.94 0.31 -2.17
C LYS A 213 -3.90 1.77 -1.74
N VAL A 214 -2.97 2.53 -2.31
CA VAL A 214 -2.72 3.93 -1.93
C VAL A 214 -3.41 4.86 -2.92
N ILE A 215 -4.36 5.65 -2.42
CA ILE A 215 -4.96 6.77 -3.13
C ILE A 215 -4.21 8.02 -2.70
N PHE A 216 -3.34 8.51 -3.58
CA PHE A 216 -2.53 9.70 -3.32
C PHE A 216 -3.22 10.95 -3.85
N MET A 217 -3.62 11.83 -2.94
CA MET A 217 -4.23 13.12 -3.24
C MET A 217 -3.16 14.11 -3.69
N ASN A 218 -3.24 14.51 -4.96
CA ASN A 218 -2.41 15.55 -5.53
C ASN A 218 -3.13 16.90 -5.48
N ARG A 219 -2.37 17.95 -5.21
CA ARG A 219 -2.85 19.33 -5.26
C ARG A 219 -1.66 20.22 -5.52
N ASP A 220 -1.87 21.31 -6.27
CA ASP A 220 -0.83 22.30 -6.52
C ASP A 220 -0.07 22.66 -5.25
N LEU A 221 1.26 22.57 -5.32
CA LEU A 221 2.11 22.72 -4.15
C LEU A 221 2.07 24.15 -3.62
N GLY A 222 1.92 25.14 -4.51
CA GLY A 222 1.72 26.54 -4.13
C GLY A 222 0.43 26.73 -3.34
N GLU A 223 -0.68 26.14 -3.79
CA GLU A 223 -1.95 26.15 -3.07
C GLU A 223 -1.87 25.45 -1.71
N VAL A 224 -1.20 24.29 -1.65
CA VAL A 224 -0.98 23.54 -0.41
C VAL A 224 -0.21 24.38 0.60
N VAL A 225 0.89 25.01 0.18
CA VAL A 225 1.72 25.86 1.03
C VAL A 225 0.94 27.10 1.49
N LYS A 226 0.21 27.78 0.59
CA LYS A 226 -0.66 28.92 0.95
C LYS A 226 -1.75 28.51 1.95
N SER A 227 -2.40 27.36 1.73
CA SER A 227 -3.41 26.83 2.65
C SER A 227 -2.82 26.50 4.02
N GLN A 228 -1.60 25.93 4.05
CA GLN A 228 -0.89 25.63 5.30
C GLN A 228 -0.55 26.91 6.07
N GLN A 229 -0.04 27.95 5.40
CA GLN A 229 0.27 29.25 6.03
C GLN A 229 -0.99 29.90 6.63
N LYS A 230 -2.10 29.90 5.88
CA LYS A 230 -3.39 30.43 6.35
C LYS A 230 -3.89 29.70 7.60
N MET A 231 -3.75 28.37 7.65
CA MET A 231 -4.18 27.56 8.80
C MET A 231 -3.41 27.89 10.08
N ILE A 232 -2.11 28.15 9.98
CA ILE A 232 -1.25 28.49 11.12
C ILE A 232 -1.19 30.00 11.40
N GLY A 233 -2.05 30.81 10.77
CA GLY A 233 -2.14 32.25 10.99
C GLY A 233 -0.95 33.05 10.45
N LYS A 234 -0.22 32.54 9.45
CA LYS A 234 0.94 33.22 8.84
C LYS A 234 0.58 33.92 7.53
N ASN A 235 1.41 34.88 7.13
CA ASN A 235 1.27 35.60 5.86
C ASN A 235 1.33 34.63 4.66
N THR A 236 0.40 34.80 3.72
CA THR A 236 0.25 33.99 2.50
C THR A 236 0.83 34.65 1.24
N GLU A 237 1.28 35.91 1.32
CA GLU A 237 1.83 36.67 0.20
C GLU A 237 3.23 36.22 -0.19
N SER A 238 4.04 35.76 0.77
CA SER A 238 5.36 35.18 0.51
C SER A 238 5.32 33.66 0.60
N LEU A 239 5.90 32.99 -0.39
CA LEU A 239 5.99 31.53 -0.41
C LEU A 239 7.17 31.08 0.49
N PRO A 240 6.92 30.35 1.60
CA PRO A 240 8.00 29.85 2.46
C PRO A 240 8.82 28.77 1.74
N VAL A 241 9.95 29.17 1.14
CA VAL A 241 10.83 28.32 0.33
C VAL A 241 11.24 27.03 1.06
N LYS A 242 11.58 27.12 2.35
CA LYS A 242 11.95 25.93 3.15
C LYS A 242 10.81 24.90 3.25
N LEU A 243 9.58 25.36 3.44
CA LEU A 243 8.41 24.48 3.52
C LEU A 243 8.11 23.86 2.15
N PHE A 244 8.16 24.67 1.09
CA PHE A 244 8.01 24.19 -0.28
C PHE A 244 9.03 23.10 -0.62
N GLN A 245 10.33 23.37 -0.38
CA GLN A 245 11.40 22.39 -0.59
C GLN A 245 11.22 21.12 0.25
N SER A 246 10.78 21.24 1.51
CA SER A 246 10.49 20.08 2.35
C SER A 246 9.37 19.23 1.77
N TYR A 247 8.30 19.84 1.27
CA TYR A 247 7.20 19.11 0.65
C TYR A 247 7.59 18.48 -0.67
N THR A 248 8.35 19.18 -1.52
CA THR A 248 8.95 18.60 -2.74
C THR A 248 9.80 17.38 -2.41
N LYS A 249 10.63 17.45 -1.36
CA LYS A 249 11.43 16.31 -0.89
C LYS A 249 10.55 15.14 -0.45
N HIS A 250 9.45 15.40 0.26
CA HIS A 250 8.52 14.33 0.65
C HIS A 250 7.86 13.67 -0.55
N LEU A 251 7.41 14.44 -1.55
CA LEU A 251 6.85 13.88 -2.79
C LEU A 251 7.86 12.99 -3.51
N ASN A 252 9.10 13.45 -3.69
CA ASN A 252 10.16 12.64 -4.30
C ASN A 252 10.46 11.35 -3.50
N GLN A 253 10.35 11.39 -2.16
CA GLN A 253 10.51 10.19 -1.34
C GLN A 253 9.39 9.17 -1.58
N VAL A 254 8.16 9.61 -1.85
CA VAL A 254 7.04 8.72 -2.19
C VAL A 254 7.28 8.05 -3.53
N GLU A 255 7.73 8.81 -4.54
CA GLU A 255 8.09 8.24 -5.86
C GLU A 255 9.17 7.18 -5.75
N VAL A 256 10.23 7.42 -4.96
CA VAL A 256 11.29 6.41 -4.78
C VAL A 256 10.80 5.21 -3.95
N TRP A 257 9.89 5.43 -3.01
CA TRP A 257 9.39 4.38 -2.13
C TRP A 257 8.45 3.41 -2.87
N LYS A 258 7.54 3.90 -3.71
CA LYS A 258 6.57 3.05 -4.43
C LYS A 258 7.25 2.06 -5.39
N GLU A 259 8.37 2.45 -6.00
CA GLU A 259 9.17 1.58 -6.87
C GLU A 259 9.95 0.50 -6.11
N LYS A 260 10.12 0.67 -4.79
CA LYS A 260 10.87 -0.26 -3.93
C LYS A 260 9.96 -1.14 -3.07
N THR A 261 8.65 -1.06 -3.28
CA THR A 261 7.66 -1.68 -2.39
C THR A 261 6.66 -2.46 -3.24
N PRO A 262 6.91 -3.76 -3.49
CA PRO A 262 6.09 -4.58 -4.39
C PRO A 262 4.71 -4.91 -3.81
N ASN A 263 4.44 -4.64 -2.53
CA ASN A 263 3.13 -4.84 -1.92
C ASN A 263 2.25 -3.58 -1.95
N VAL A 264 2.57 -2.61 -2.82
CA VAL A 264 1.88 -1.32 -2.92
C VAL A 264 1.44 -1.06 -4.36
N GLU A 265 0.12 -0.91 -4.52
CA GLU A 265 -0.50 -0.31 -5.70
C GLU A 265 -0.84 1.15 -5.37
N LEU A 266 -0.60 2.10 -6.28
CA LEU A 266 -0.81 3.52 -6.03
C LEU A 266 -1.41 4.23 -7.24
N ILE A 267 -2.49 4.99 -7.01
CA ILE A 267 -3.05 5.94 -7.98
C ILE A 267 -2.95 7.38 -7.47
N TYR A 268 -2.84 8.32 -8.41
CA TYR A 268 -2.95 9.75 -8.11
C TYR A 268 -4.34 10.26 -8.47
N LEU A 269 -4.88 11.10 -7.59
CA LEU A 269 -6.11 11.86 -7.83
C LEU A 269 -5.86 13.33 -7.59
N ASP A 270 -6.16 14.17 -8.58
CA ASP A 270 -6.06 15.60 -8.41
C ASP A 270 -7.27 16.12 -7.60
N TYR A 271 -6.99 16.94 -6.59
CA TYR A 271 -8.02 17.52 -5.74
C TYR A 271 -9.03 18.37 -6.53
N LYS A 272 -8.58 19.08 -7.58
CA LYS A 272 -9.46 19.84 -8.47
C LYS A 272 -10.36 18.91 -9.26
N GLU A 273 -9.82 17.82 -9.82
CA GLU A 273 -10.60 16.80 -10.55
C GLU A 273 -11.68 16.18 -9.65
N VAL A 274 -11.36 15.85 -8.40
CA VAL A 274 -12.37 15.33 -7.44
C VAL A 274 -13.55 16.29 -7.30
N LEU A 275 -13.32 17.61 -7.35
CA LEU A 275 -14.37 18.62 -7.21
C LEU A 275 -15.10 18.96 -8.52
N THR A 276 -14.41 18.93 -9.66
CA THR A 276 -14.98 19.37 -10.96
C THR A 276 -15.47 18.20 -11.82
N GLN A 277 -14.87 17.03 -11.67
CA GLN A 277 -15.12 15.81 -12.44
C GLN A 277 -15.41 14.65 -11.45
N THR A 278 -16.29 14.92 -10.49
CA THR A 278 -16.55 14.03 -9.35
C THR A 278 -16.88 12.59 -9.73
N ASP A 279 -17.77 12.38 -10.71
CA ASP A 279 -18.20 11.04 -11.08
C ASP A 279 -17.03 10.22 -11.65
N GLN A 280 -16.20 10.83 -12.50
CA GLN A 280 -14.97 10.21 -13.02
C GLN A 280 -13.97 9.87 -11.91
N ALA A 281 -13.80 10.78 -10.93
CA ALA A 281 -12.93 10.53 -9.79
C ALA A 281 -13.44 9.38 -8.91
N ILE A 282 -14.75 9.33 -8.64
CA ILE A 282 -15.40 8.24 -7.88
C ILE A 282 -15.24 6.91 -8.62
N ASP A 283 -15.47 6.89 -9.94
CA ASP A 283 -15.30 5.69 -10.75
C ASP A 283 -13.87 5.19 -10.71
N LYS A 284 -12.88 6.09 -10.82
CA LYS A 284 -11.46 5.75 -10.69
C LYS A 284 -11.12 5.17 -9.32
N VAL A 285 -11.66 5.72 -8.23
CA VAL A 285 -11.48 5.19 -6.86
C VAL A 285 -12.11 3.80 -6.72
N ALA A 286 -13.39 3.66 -7.09
CA ALA A 286 -14.12 2.41 -6.93
C ALA A 286 -13.46 1.28 -7.74
N LYS A 287 -13.09 1.59 -8.98
CA LYS A 287 -12.36 0.69 -9.87
C LYS A 287 -11.02 0.30 -9.27
N PHE A 288 -10.22 1.26 -8.80
CA PHE A 288 -8.93 0.98 -8.18
C PHE A 288 -9.01 0.11 -6.93
N ILE A 289 -10.00 0.34 -6.07
CA ILE A 289 -10.17 -0.46 -4.86
C ILE A 289 -10.68 -1.87 -5.20
N GLY A 290 -11.51 -1.99 -6.23
CA GLY A 290 -12.04 -3.24 -6.76
C GLY A 290 -13.29 -3.76 -6.04
N VAL A 291 -13.96 -2.92 -5.25
CA VAL A 291 -15.21 -3.27 -4.53
C VAL A 291 -16.39 -2.44 -5.03
N GLU A 292 -17.59 -2.98 -4.88
CA GLU A 292 -18.80 -2.20 -5.06
C GLU A 292 -18.86 -1.09 -4.00
N MET A 293 -19.03 0.15 -4.44
CA MET A 293 -19.08 1.33 -3.56
C MET A 293 -20.36 2.12 -3.76
N ASN A 294 -20.87 2.71 -2.68
CA ASN A 294 -22.02 3.62 -2.73
C ASN A 294 -21.60 4.99 -3.30
N LYS A 295 -21.56 5.08 -4.64
CA LYS A 295 -21.12 6.27 -5.39
C LYS A 295 -21.93 7.53 -5.05
N GLU A 296 -23.25 7.38 -4.85
CA GLU A 296 -24.13 8.50 -4.48
C GLU A 296 -23.78 9.06 -3.09
N ALA A 297 -23.50 8.19 -2.11
CA ALA A 297 -23.06 8.62 -0.78
C ALA A 297 -21.69 9.28 -0.81
N MET A 298 -20.76 8.81 -1.66
CA MET A 298 -19.47 9.46 -1.87
C MET A 298 -19.64 10.88 -2.43
N LYS A 299 -20.51 11.05 -3.44
CA LYS A 299 -20.77 12.34 -4.09
C LYS A 299 -21.31 13.39 -3.12
N ARG A 300 -22.18 13.00 -2.19
CA ARG A 300 -22.74 13.89 -1.14
C ARG A 300 -21.70 14.40 -0.14
N CYS A 301 -20.50 13.82 -0.09
CA CYS A 301 -19.42 14.34 0.76
C CYS A 301 -18.84 15.66 0.23
N ILE A 302 -18.94 15.91 -1.08
CA ILE A 302 -18.34 17.08 -1.71
C ILE A 302 -19.13 18.33 -1.36
N ASP A 303 -18.41 19.28 -0.76
CA ASP A 303 -18.90 20.63 -0.52
C ASP A 303 -18.00 21.61 -1.26
N THR A 304 -18.47 22.09 -2.40
CA THR A 304 -17.73 23.02 -3.27
C THR A 304 -17.50 24.38 -2.61
N SER A 305 -18.27 24.72 -1.56
CA SER A 305 -18.10 25.98 -0.79
C SER A 305 -16.84 25.98 0.10
N LEU A 306 -16.24 24.81 0.36
CA LEU A 306 -14.98 24.67 1.11
C LEU A 306 -13.74 24.90 0.23
N TYR A 307 -13.90 24.94 -1.11
CA TYR A 307 -12.82 25.30 -2.05
C TYR A 307 -12.64 26.83 -2.15
N ARG A 308 -12.17 27.45 -1.05
CA ARG A 308 -12.17 28.91 -0.88
C ARG A 308 -10.97 29.65 -1.49
N ASN A 309 -9.96 28.94 -1.99
CA ASN A 309 -8.77 29.55 -2.59
C ASN A 309 -8.65 29.08 -4.05
N LYS A 310 -9.47 29.63 -4.94
CA LYS A 310 -9.17 29.62 -6.37
C LYS A 310 -7.98 30.57 -6.55
N ALA A 311 -6.84 30.05 -6.99
CA ALA A 311 -5.80 30.90 -7.56
C ALA A 311 -6.31 31.49 -8.88
#